data_AF-A0A392QDF4-F1
#
_entry.id   AF-A0A392QDF4-F1
#
_cell.length_a   1.000
_cell.length_b   1.000
_cell.length_c   1.000
_cell.angle_alpha   90.00
_cell.angle_beta   90.00
_cell.angle_gamma   90.00
#
_symmetry.space_group_name_H-M   'P 1'
#
loop_
_entity.id
_entity.type
_entity.pdbx_description
1 polymer ?
#
loop_
_entity_poly.entity_id
_entity_poly.type
_entity_poly.pdbx_seq_one_letter_code
_entity_poly.pdbx_strand_id
1 'polypeptide(L)' 'YNMDNTIDGLYIAPAFMDKLVVHITKNYLSLPSVKIPLILGIWGGKGQGKSFQCELVFAKMGIR' A
#
# COMPACT_ATOMS: atom_id res chain seq x y z
N TYR A 1 -3.20 11.72 10.63
CA TYR A 1 -3.74 10.35 10.76
C TYR A 1 -2.61 9.38 10.52
N ASN A 2 -2.10 8.74 11.56
CA ASN A 2 -0.95 7.84 11.45
C ASN A 2 -1.47 6.40 11.51
N MET A 3 -1.40 5.69 10.38
CA MET A 3 -1.59 4.23 10.38
C MET A 3 -0.39 3.61 11.09
N ASP A 4 -0.62 2.58 11.91
CA ASP A 4 0.48 1.79 12.46
C ASP A 4 1.26 1.18 11.28
N ASN A 5 2.54 1.50 11.19
CA ASN A 5 3.40 1.16 10.05
C ASN A 5 4.44 0.08 10.40
N THR A 6 4.19 -0.69 11.45
CA THR A 6 5.04 -1.79 11.89
C THR A 6 4.30 -3.13 11.79
N ILE A 7 4.97 -4.19 11.34
CA ILE A 7 4.43 -5.55 11.37
C ILE A 7 5.55 -6.52 11.74
N ASP A 8 5.35 -7.35 12.77
CA ASP A 8 6.35 -8.33 13.24
C ASP A 8 7.76 -7.76 13.46
N GLY A 9 7.85 -6.50 13.94
CA GLY A 9 9.12 -5.78 14.14
C GLY A 9 9.73 -5.15 12.88
N LEU A 10 9.07 -5.29 11.72
CA LEU A 10 9.50 -4.74 10.44
C LEU A 10 8.82 -3.38 10.18
N TYR A 11 9.63 -2.41 9.77
CA TYR A 11 9.18 -1.07 9.44
C TYR A 11 8.69 -0.98 7.98
N ILE A 12 7.53 -0.36 7.79
CA ILE A 12 7.00 0.01 6.48
C ILE A 12 7.05 1.53 6.37
N ALA A 13 7.48 2.05 5.22
CA ALA A 13 7.48 3.49 5.00
C ALA A 13 6.03 4.02 4.99
N PRO A 14 5.65 4.98 5.85
CA PRO A 14 4.27 5.45 5.97
C PRO A 14 3.68 5.96 4.66
N ALA A 15 4.48 6.68 3.86
CA ALA A 15 4.05 7.18 2.55
C ALA A 15 3.79 6.05 1.54
N PHE A 16 4.55 4.95 1.64
CA PHE A 16 4.36 3.77 0.79
C PHE A 16 3.08 3.04 1.18
N MET A 17 2.90 2.81 2.49
CA MET A 17 1.72 2.17 3.04
C MET A 17 0.46 2.96 2.70
N ASP A 18 0.45 4.29 2.91
CA ASP A 18 -0.71 5.14 2.59
C ASP A 18 -1.10 5.04 1.12
N LYS A 19 -0.13 5.15 0.19
CA LYS A 19 -0.40 5.04 -1.25
C LYS A 19 -1.01 3.70 -1.64
N LEU A 20 -0.48 2.60 -1.10
CA LEU A 20 -0.90 1.25 -1.46
C LEU A 20 -2.27 0.92 -0.81
N VAL A 21 -2.44 1.26 0.46
CA VAL A 21 -3.68 1.06 1.22
C VAL A 21 -4.84 1.84 0.60
N VAL A 22 -4.63 3.12 0.32
CA VAL A 22 -5.65 4.00 -0.26
C VAL A 22 -6.01 3.56 -1.68
N HIS A 23 -5.04 3.08 -2.47
CA HIS A 23 -5.32 2.55 -3.81
C HIS A 23 -6.23 1.33 -3.78
N ILE A 24 -5.90 0.35 -2.93
CA ILE A 24 -6.70 -0.87 -2.76
C ILE A 24 -8.11 -0.50 -2.28
N THR A 25 -8.22 0.22 -1.16
CA THR A 25 -9.51 0.57 -0.56
C THR A 25 -10.40 1.38 -1.52
N LYS A 26 -9.84 2.33 -2.29
CA LYS A 26 -10.61 3.07 -3.30
C LYS A 26 -11.24 2.15 -4.34
N ASN A 27 -10.53 1.11 -4.80
CA ASN A 27 -11.06 0.18 -5.79
C ASN A 27 -12.22 -0.68 -5.26
N TYR A 28 -12.33 -0.86 -3.94
CA TYR A 28 -13.45 -1.59 -3.30
C TYR A 28 -14.62 -0.68 -2.87
N LEU A 29 -14.48 0.65 -2.98
CA LEU A 29 -15.53 1.61 -2.64
C LEU A 29 -16.20 2.18 -3.89
N SER A 30 -17.53 2.28 -3.88
CA SER A 30 -18.28 2.95 -4.94
C SER A 30 -18.31 4.46 -4.68
N LEU A 31 -17.27 5.17 -5.14
CA LEU A 31 -17.19 6.62 -5.03
C LEU A 31 -17.88 7.31 -6.23
N PRO A 32 -18.85 8.22 -6.00
CA PRO A 32 -19.46 8.96 -7.08
C PRO A 32 -18.46 9.96 -7.69
N SER A 33 -18.53 10.14 -9.01
CA SER A 33 -17.85 11.23 -9.75
C SER A 33 -16.31 11.19 -9.75
N VAL A 34 -15.67 10.06 -9.43
CA VAL A 34 -14.20 9.91 -9.48
C VAL A 34 -13.82 8.69 -10.30
N LYS A 35 -12.94 8.88 -11.30
CA LYS A 35 -12.32 7.77 -12.03
C LYS A 35 -11.17 7.19 -11.20
N ILE A 36 -11.31 5.94 -10.78
CA ILE A 36 -10.32 5.25 -9.95
C ILE A 36 -9.40 4.43 -10.86
N PRO A 37 -8.06 4.61 -10.77
CA PRO A 37 -7.14 3.77 -11.51
C PRO A 37 -7.16 2.34 -10.95
N LEU A 38 -7.28 1.35 -11.83
CA LEU A 38 -7.27 -0.07 -11.43
C LEU A 38 -5.87 -0.54 -11.03
N ILE A 39 -4.85 -0.10 -11.77
CA ILE A 39 -3.46 -0.56 -11.60
C ILE A 39 -2.62 0.56 -10.99
N LEU A 40 -1.81 0.22 -9.98
CA LEU A 40 -0.80 1.10 -9.38
C LEU A 40 0.60 0.60 -9.74
N GLY A 41 1.37 1.41 -10.47
CA GLY A 41 2.78 1.14 -10.75
C GLY A 41 3.69 1.77 -9.70
N ILE A 42 4.57 0.98 -9.10
CA ILE A 42 5.56 1.44 -8.12
C ILE A 42 6.95 1.31 -8.73
N TRP A 43 7.64 2.43 -8.93
CA TRP A 43 9.01 2.48 -9.47
C TRP A 43 9.99 3.14 -8.49
N GLY A 44 11.29 2.97 -8.74
CA GLY A 44 12.37 3.54 -7.94
C GLY A 44 13.65 2.71 -8.03
N GLY A 45 14.73 3.18 -7.42
CA GLY A 45 16.04 2.51 -7.46
C GLY A 45 16.02 1.05 -7.00
N LYS A 46 16.95 0.24 -7.52
CA LYS A 46 17.16 -1.14 -7.03
C LYS A 46 17.63 -1.10 -5.56
N GLY A 47 17.30 -2.13 -4.79
CA GLY A 47 17.68 -2.25 -3.37
C GLY A 47 16.82 -1.47 -2.36
N GLN A 48 15.82 -0.70 -2.80
CA GLN A 48 14.93 0.09 -1.92
C GLN A 48 13.81 -0.74 -1.23
N GLY A 49 13.83 -2.06 -1.39
CA GLY A 49 12.84 -2.93 -0.73
C GLY A 49 11.39 -2.77 -1.19
N LYS A 50 11.13 -2.27 -2.41
CA LYS A 50 9.76 -2.01 -2.90
C LYS A 50 8.87 -3.26 -2.87
N SER A 51 9.36 -4.39 -3.40
CA SER A 51 8.61 -5.66 -3.39
C SER A 51 8.37 -6.15 -1.96
N PHE A 52 9.40 -6.07 -1.11
CA PHE A 52 9.29 -6.45 0.29
C PHE A 52 8.29 -5.58 1.06
N GLN A 53 8.28 -4.26 0.83
CA GLN A 53 7.28 -3.38 1.44
C GLN A 53 5.86 -3.68 0.93
N CYS A 54 5.68 -4.06 -0.34
CA CYS A 54 4.38 -4.55 -0.82
C CYS A 54 3.93 -5.78 -0.03
N GLU A 55 4.79 -6.78 0.13
CA GLU A 55 4.50 -8.00 0.88
C GLU A 55 4.10 -7.70 2.33
N LEU A 56 4.80 -6.80 3.02
CA LEU A 56 4.45 -6.39 4.38
C LEU A 56 3.09 -5.70 4.46
N VAL A 57 2.75 -4.85 3.49
CA VAL A 57 1.43 -4.21 3.45
C VAL A 57 0.34 -5.23 3.16
N PHE A 58 0.56 -6.18 2.26
CA PHE A 58 -0.40 -7.26 1.97
C PHE A 58 -0.62 -8.17 3.18
N ALA A 59 0.46 -8.56 3.87
CA ALA A 59 0.40 -9.29 5.12
C ALA A 59 -0.39 -8.52 6.18
N LYS A 60 -0.17 -7.20 6.29
CA LYS A 60 -0.90 -6.33 7.23
C LYS A 60 -2.39 -6.19 6.91
N MET A 61 -2.76 -6.26 5.63
CA MET A 61 -4.15 -6.26 5.19
C MET A 61 -4.82 -7.63 5.26
N GLY A 62 -4.07 -8.71 5.54
CA GLY A 62 -4.59 -10.08 5.49
C GLY A 62 -4.84 -10.60 4.07
N ILE A 63 -4.22 -9.98 3.06
CA ILE A 63 -4.27 -10.43 1.67
C ILE A 63 -3.11 -11.41 1.46
N ARG A 64 -3.42 -12.69 1.20
CA ARG A 64 -2.44 -13.74 0.85
C ARG A 64 -2.58 -14.16 -0.59
#